data_AF-A0A348RZJ3-F1
#
_entry.id   AF-A0A348RZJ3-F1
#
_cell.length_a   1.000
_cell.length_b   1.000
_cell.length_c   1.000
_cell.angle_alpha   90.00
_cell.angle_beta   90.00
_cell.angle_gamma   90.00
#
_symmetry.space_group_name_H-M   'P 1'
#
loop_
_entity.id
_entity.type
_entity.pdbx_description
1 polymer ?
#
loop_
_entity_poly.entity_id
_entity_poly.type
_entity_poly.pdbx_seq_one_letter_code
_entity_poly.pdbx_strand_id
1 'polypeptide(L)'
;MKQSKSMNDTNQGTLHRACPSCLGTKLEVIWRKSDVDFAVCQRCGMVYIPEVLESYATGQFYEDRTESFYLSDDKLKSDYDPVRFQREWALLRQWVPSGKVLDVGCST
;
A
#
# COMPACT_ATOMS: atom_id res chain seq x y z
N MET A 1 19.15 -22.07 30.31
CA MET A 1 18.10 -23.09 30.05
C MET A 1 16.77 -22.40 30.31
N LYS A 2 15.86 -22.15 29.37
CA LYS A 2 15.48 -22.91 28.18
C LYS A 2 15.45 -22.01 26.94
N GLN A 3 16.12 -22.48 25.87
CA GLN A 3 15.82 -22.11 24.49
C GLN A 3 14.45 -22.71 24.10
N SER A 4 13.75 -22.03 23.18
CA SER A 4 12.81 -22.51 22.15
C SER A 4 11.76 -21.41 21.91
N LYS A 5 11.65 -20.81 20.73
CA LYS A 5 11.38 -21.46 19.44
C LYS A 5 12.11 -20.76 18.28
N SER A 6 12.79 -21.58 17.49
CA SER A 6 13.25 -21.31 16.12
C SER A 6 12.09 -21.52 15.13
N MET A 7 12.28 -21.05 13.89
CA MET A 7 11.51 -21.29 12.64
C MET A 7 10.26 -20.41 12.48
N ASN A 8 10.16 -19.48 11.52
CA ASN A 8 10.55 -19.57 10.10
C ASN A 8 11.21 -18.28 9.57
N ASP A 9 12.50 -18.34 9.26
CA ASP A 9 13.03 -17.64 8.08
C ASP A 9 12.45 -18.37 6.86
N THR A 10 11.21 -18.05 6.50
CA THR A 10 10.75 -18.37 5.14
C THR A 10 11.59 -17.51 4.23
N ASN A 11 12.37 -18.16 3.38
CA ASN A 11 13.05 -17.58 2.23
C ASN A 11 11.97 -16.94 1.33
N GLN A 12 11.49 -15.75 1.68
CA GLN A 12 10.45 -15.05 0.94
C GLN A 12 11.11 -14.53 -0.32
N GLY A 13 10.85 -15.22 -1.43
CA GLY A 13 11.37 -14.83 -2.74
C GLY A 13 11.02 -13.37 -3.03
N THR A 14 11.98 -12.64 -3.59
CA THR A 14 11.72 -11.35 -4.21
C THR A 14 11.25 -11.57 -5.64
N LEU A 15 10.29 -10.76 -6.06
CA LEU A 15 9.73 -10.77 -7.40
C LEU A 15 9.94 -9.40 -8.06
N HIS A 16 10.53 -9.45 -9.25
CA HIS A 16 10.59 -8.30 -10.14
C HIS A 16 9.24 -8.11 -10.84
N ARG A 17 8.60 -6.96 -10.66
CA ARG A 17 7.29 -6.66 -11.26
C ARG A 17 7.35 -5.61 -12.35
N ALA A 18 6.51 -5.78 -13.36
CA ALA A 18 6.23 -4.75 -14.35
C ALA A 18 5.55 -3.52 -13.72
N CYS A 19 5.51 -2.42 -14.45
CA CYS A 19 4.83 -1.20 -14.03
C CYS A 19 3.35 -1.50 -13.69
N PRO A 20 2.86 -1.15 -12.49
CA PRO A 20 1.49 -1.47 -12.07
C PRO A 20 0.42 -0.69 -12.84
N SER A 21 0.80 0.40 -13.52
CA SER A 21 -0.14 1.25 -14.25
C SER A 21 -0.28 0.84 -15.73
N CYS A 22 0.83 0.52 -16.40
CA CYS A 22 0.83 0.28 -17.85
C CYS A 22 1.49 -1.03 -18.29
N LEU A 23 1.91 -1.86 -17.33
CA LEU A 23 2.58 -3.15 -17.53
C LEU A 23 3.91 -3.07 -18.31
N GLY A 24 4.46 -1.87 -18.49
CA GLY A 24 5.77 -1.67 -19.10
C GLY A 24 6.90 -2.21 -18.21
N THR A 25 7.96 -2.71 -18.84
CA THR A 25 9.13 -3.29 -18.17
C THR A 25 10.36 -2.38 -18.20
N LYS A 26 10.36 -1.35 -19.06
CA LYS A 26 11.45 -0.37 -19.11
C LYS A 26 11.31 0.63 -17.96
N LEU A 27 12.33 0.66 -17.10
CA LEU A 27 12.39 1.49 -15.91
C LEU A 27 13.75 2.16 -15.75
N GLU A 28 13.80 3.19 -14.91
CA GLU A 28 15.02 3.84 -14.42
C GLU A 28 14.92 3.98 -12.90
N VAL A 29 15.95 3.57 -12.17
CA VAL A 29 16.01 3.77 -10.72
C VAL A 29 16.33 5.24 -10.45
N ILE A 30 15.45 5.93 -9.75
CA ILE A 30 15.57 7.37 -9.49
C ILE A 30 16.00 7.67 -8.06
N TRP A 31 15.76 6.74 -7.14
CA TRP A 31 16.07 6.91 -5.72
C TRP A 31 16.17 5.57 -5.02
N ARG A 32 16.99 5.51 -3.96
CA ARG A 32 17.11 4.36 -3.07
C ARG A 32 16.89 4.80 -1.63
N LYS A 33 16.01 4.10 -0.92
CA LYS A 33 15.80 4.26 0.52
C LYS A 33 16.17 2.95 1.19
N SER A 34 17.25 2.96 1.97
CA SER A 34 17.84 1.74 2.53
C SER A 34 18.19 0.75 1.42
N ASP A 35 17.60 -0.44 1.43
CA ASP A 35 17.74 -1.55 0.48
C ASP A 35 16.63 -1.56 -0.60
N VAL A 36 15.77 -0.53 -0.63
CA VAL A 36 14.63 -0.48 -1.54
C VAL A 36 14.85 0.54 -2.66
N ASP A 37 14.71 0.06 -3.90
CA ASP A 37 14.76 0.88 -5.10
C ASP A 37 13.40 1.45 -5.48
N PHE A 38 13.37 2.75 -5.71
CA PHE A 38 12.26 3.44 -6.33
C PHE A 38 12.63 3.71 -7.79
N ALA A 39 11.85 3.17 -8.71
CA ALA A 39 12.05 3.29 -10.13
C ALA A 39 10.87 3.98 -10.81
N VAL A 40 11.17 4.77 -11.84
CA VAL A 40 10.17 5.38 -12.71
C VAL A 40 9.98 4.54 -13.96
N CYS A 41 8.73 4.26 -14.32
CA CYS A 41 8.39 3.64 -15.59
C CYS A 41 8.62 4.64 -16.73
N GLN A 42 9.49 4.27 -17.68
CA GLN A 42 9.84 5.13 -18.81
C GLN A 42 8.71 5.31 -19.83
N ARG A 43 7.60 4.57 -19.69
CA ARG A 43 6.42 4.66 -20.56
C ARG A 43 5.34 5.60 -20.03
N CYS A 44 5.04 5.56 -18.73
CA CYS A 44 3.90 6.29 -18.16
C CYS A 44 4.27 7.21 -16.97
N GLY A 45 5.54 7.22 -16.54
CA GLY A 45 6.00 8.05 -15.43
C GLY A 45 5.63 7.53 -14.04
N MET A 46 4.99 6.36 -13.93
CA MET A 46 4.67 5.77 -12.62
C MET A 46 5.95 5.49 -11.83
N VAL A 47 6.03 6.01 -10.60
CA VAL A 47 7.11 5.69 -9.65
C VAL A 47 6.65 4.52 -8.77
N TYR A 48 7.44 3.46 -8.72
CA TYR A 48 7.11 2.24 -8.00
C TYR A 48 8.37 1.49 -7.56
N ILE A 49 8.20 0.52 -6.66
CA ILE A 49 9.26 -0.38 -6.23
C ILE A 49 9.25 -1.62 -7.14
N PRO A 50 10.26 -1.87 -7.99
CA PRO A 50 10.23 -2.96 -8.95
C PRO A 50 10.53 -4.32 -8.33
N GLU A 51 11.32 -4.38 -7.28
CA GLU A 51 11.62 -5.61 -6.53
C GLU A 51 10.85 -5.61 -5.22
N VAL A 52 9.91 -6.54 -5.05
CA VAL A 52 9.09 -6.67 -3.84
C VAL A 52 9.12 -8.10 -3.33
N LEU A 53 8.85 -8.31 -2.05
CA LEU A 53 8.56 -9.67 -1.57
C LEU A 53 7.34 -10.23 -2.29
N GLU A 54 7.38 -11.51 -2.62
CA GLU A 54 6.28 -12.20 -3.31
C GLU A 54 4.94 -12.03 -2.56
N SER A 55 4.97 -12.06 -1.23
CA SER A 55 3.80 -11.85 -0.38
C SER A 55 3.12 -10.48 -0.56
N TYR A 56 3.87 -9.43 -0.96
CA TYR A 56 3.31 -8.13 -1.31
C TYR A 56 2.70 -8.12 -2.71
N ALA A 57 3.28 -8.87 -3.65
CA ALA A 57 2.81 -8.94 -5.03
C ALA A 57 1.54 -9.80 -5.17
N THR A 58 1.43 -10.88 -4.40
CA THR A 58 0.27 -11.79 -4.42
C THR A 58 -0.89 -11.28 -3.57
N GLY A 59 -0.63 -10.36 -2.63
CA GLY A 59 -1.63 -9.89 -1.67
C GLY A 59 -1.65 -10.68 -0.36
N GLN A 60 -0.92 -11.80 -0.26
CA GLN A 60 -0.87 -12.66 0.93
C GLN A 60 -0.54 -11.87 2.21
N PHE A 61 0.37 -10.89 2.10
CA PHE A 61 0.72 -10.01 3.22
C PHE A 61 -0.51 -9.31 3.84
N TYR A 62 -1.47 -8.91 3.02
CA TYR A 62 -2.69 -8.25 3.45
C TYR A 62 -3.72 -9.27 3.95
N GLU A 63 -3.87 -10.40 3.25
CA GLU A 63 -4.77 -11.49 3.65
C GLU A 63 -4.44 -11.98 5.06
N ASP A 64 -3.17 -12.27 5.34
CA ASP A 64 -2.70 -12.75 6.65
C ASP A 64 -3.00 -11.78 7.81
N ARG A 65 -3.18 -10.50 7.51
CA ARG A 65 -3.47 -9.42 8.47
C ARG A 65 -4.91 -8.96 8.44
N THR A 66 -5.73 -9.50 7.55
CA THR A 66 -7.09 -8.98 7.31
C THR A 66 -7.92 -9.07 8.56
N GLU A 67 -8.05 -10.24 9.18
CA GLU A 67 -8.85 -10.40 10.40
C GLU A 67 -8.24 -9.68 11.62
N SER A 68 -6.95 -9.87 11.85
CA SER A 68 -6.29 -9.41 13.09
C SER A 68 -6.06 -7.89 13.14
N PHE A 69 -5.99 -7.23 11.98
CA PHE A 69 -5.70 -5.81 11.89
C PHE A 69 -6.80 -5.04 11.15
N TYR A 70 -6.98 -5.29 9.84
CA TYR A 70 -7.86 -4.47 9.00
C TYR A 70 -9.35 -4.59 9.37
N LEU A 71 -9.77 -5.75 9.87
CA LEU A 71 -11.13 -6.03 10.32
C LEU A 71 -11.25 -6.12 11.85
N SER A 72 -10.21 -5.72 12.59
CA SER A 72 -10.31 -5.64 14.04
C SER A 72 -11.36 -4.61 14.44
N ASP A 73 -12.10 -4.87 15.51
CA ASP A 73 -13.14 -3.97 16.01
C ASP A 73 -12.63 -2.55 16.23
N ASP A 74 -11.41 -2.42 16.76
CA ASP A 74 -10.79 -1.12 17.03
C ASP A 74 -10.45 -0.36 15.74
N LYS A 75 -9.95 -1.07 14.72
CA LYS A 75 -9.66 -0.48 13.41
C LYS A 75 -10.94 -0.02 12.71
N LEU A 76 -11.97 -0.86 12.72
CA LEU A 76 -13.27 -0.53 12.13
C LEU A 76 -13.93 0.66 12.85
N LYS A 77 -13.95 0.67 14.19
CA LYS A 77 -14.47 1.81 14.96
C LYS A 77 -13.73 3.10 14.65
N SER A 78 -12.42 3.05 14.51
CA SER A 78 -11.59 4.22 14.20
C SER A 78 -11.74 4.69 12.75
N ASP A 79 -11.78 3.77 11.78
CA ASP A 79 -11.88 4.10 10.35
C ASP A 79 -13.24 4.63 9.96
N TYR A 80 -14.29 4.12 10.59
CA TYR A 80 -15.67 4.52 10.33
C TYR A 80 -16.26 5.43 11.40
N ASP A 81 -15.43 6.01 12.29
CA ASP A 81 -15.90 6.99 13.26
C ASP A 81 -16.54 8.15 12.48
N PRO A 82 -17.84 8.46 12.72
CA PRO A 82 -18.54 9.49 11.97
C PRO A 82 -17.85 10.86 12.00
N VAL A 83 -17.09 11.15 13.06
CA VAL A 83 -16.39 12.42 13.27
C VAL A 83 -15.10 12.51 12.46
N ARG A 84 -14.49 11.37 12.10
CA ARG A 84 -13.14 11.30 11.51
C ARG A 84 -12.95 12.20 10.29
N PHE A 85 -13.98 12.31 9.46
CA PHE A 85 -13.92 13.09 8.22
C PHE A 85 -14.88 14.28 8.20
N GLN A 86 -15.61 14.54 9.30
CA GLN A 86 -16.62 15.60 9.33
C GLN A 86 -16.00 17.00 9.15
N ARG A 87 -14.81 17.23 9.73
CA ARG A 87 -14.13 18.53 9.64
C ARG A 87 -13.62 18.78 8.22
N GLU A 88 -12.98 17.78 7.64
CA GLU A 88 -12.45 17.78 6.27
C GLU A 88 -13.60 17.92 5.27
N TRP A 89 -14.71 17.22 5.50
CA TRP A 89 -15.91 17.33 4.67
C TRP A 89 -16.57 18.70 4.75
N ALA A 90 -16.71 19.26 5.95
CA ALA A 90 -17.23 20.61 6.12
C ALA A 90 -16.35 21.65 5.41
N LEU A 91 -15.02 21.53 5.52
CA LEU A 91 -14.08 22.39 4.82
C LEU A 91 -14.21 22.22 3.30
N LEU A 92 -14.20 20.98 2.79
CA LEU A 92 -14.35 20.69 1.36
C LEU A 92 -15.63 21.33 0.80
N ARG A 93 -16.75 21.22 1.52
CA ARG A 93 -18.06 21.74 1.07
C ARG A 93 -18.15 23.26 1.05
N GLN A 94 -17.29 23.98 1.78
CA GLN A 94 -17.18 25.43 1.65
C GLN A 94 -16.64 25.85 0.28
N TRP A 95 -15.73 25.06 -0.30
CA TRP A 95 -15.07 25.37 -1.57
C TRP A 95 -15.71 24.65 -2.77
N VAL A 96 -16.29 23.46 -2.53
CA VAL A 96 -16.93 22.61 -3.54
C VAL A 96 -18.37 22.31 -3.09
N PRO A 97 -19.34 23.20 -3.39
CA PRO A 97 -20.72 23.05 -2.92
C PRO A 97 -21.40 21.80 -3.48
N SER A 98 -21.13 21.46 -4.74
CA SER A 98 -21.70 20.31 -5.46
C SER A 98 -20.73 19.77 -6.51
N GLY A 99 -20.95 18.53 -6.96
CA GLY A 99 -20.12 17.88 -7.99
C GLY A 99 -19.77 16.43 -7.67
N LYS A 100 -18.80 15.90 -8.39
CA LYS A 100 -18.24 14.55 -8.20
C LYS A 100 -16.88 14.65 -7.53
N VAL A 101 -16.56 13.68 -6.67
CA VAL A 101 -15.25 13.55 -6.02
C VAL A 101 -14.47 12.45 -6.73
N LEU A 102 -13.22 12.73 -7.09
CA LEU A 102 -12.24 11.73 -7.51
C LEU A 102 -11.33 11.47 -6.32
N ASP A 103 -11.39 10.25 -5.78
CA ASP A 103 -10.51 9.82 -4.71
C ASP A 103 -9.18 9.33 -5.30
N VAL A 104 -8.12 10.13 -5.12
CA VAL A 104 -6.77 9.83 -5.61
C VAL A 104 -5.97 9.22 -4.46
N GLY A 105 -5.63 7.93 -4.59
CA GLY A 105 -4.90 7.20 -3.56
C GLY A 105 -5.80 6.52 -2.53
N CYS A 106 -6.98 6.03 -2.96
CA CYS A 106 -8.04 5.50 -2.09
C CYS A 106 -7.64 4.35 -1.15
N SER A 107 -6.49 3.70 -1.38
CA SER A 107 -5.92 2.59 -0.59
C SER A 107 -6.99 1.67 0.05
N THR A 108 -6.80 1.22 1.29
CA THR A 108 -7.74 0.42 2.10
C THR A 108 -7.90 1.09 3.44
#